data_AF-A0A9Q1RJZ3-F1
#
_entry.id   AF-A0A9Q1RJZ3-F1
#
_cell.length_a   1.000
_cell.length_b   1.000
_cell.length_c   1.000
_cell.angle_alpha   90.00
_cell.angle_beta   90.00
_cell.angle_gamma   90.00
#
_symmetry.space_group_name_H-M   'P 1'
#
loop_
_entity.id
_entity.type
_entity.pdbx_description
1 polymer ?
#
loop_
_entity_poly.entity_id
_entity_poly.type
_entity_poly.pdbx_seq_one_letter_code
_entity_poly.pdbx_strand_id
1 'polypeptide(L)'
;MRSADGRVNALYSSPSIYTDAKYDLDESWPLKTDDYFPYADRINAYWTGYFTSRPALKLYVRMMSGYYLSVALQSNMFSKRLFIGYKEAEDLVSNSIAWIDPSYSLADNVAIISLQELEDHTVLLRLAHLYEVDEDKDLSTKATVELKRLFPKRKINKIKEMSLSANQEREELEKKR
;
A
#
# COMPACT_ATOMS: atom_id res chain seq x y z
N MET A 1 -25.91 1.38 -34.76
CA MET A 1 -27.07 1.85 -35.53
C MET A 1 -26.72 3.21 -36.14
N ARG A 2 -26.72 3.32 -37.48
CA ARG A 2 -26.62 4.62 -38.16
C ARG A 2 -28.01 5.27 -38.17
N SER A 3 -28.08 6.56 -37.88
CA SER A 3 -29.31 7.34 -38.08
C SER A 3 -29.67 7.33 -39.58
N ALA A 4 -30.96 7.27 -39.92
CA ALA A 4 -31.44 7.21 -41.30
C ALA A 4 -30.97 8.41 -42.16
N ASP A 5 -30.62 9.52 -41.50
CA ASP A 5 -30.13 10.77 -42.10
C ASP A 5 -28.59 10.81 -42.26
N GLY A 6 -27.87 9.77 -41.80
CA GLY A 6 -26.40 9.63 -41.98
C GLY A 6 -25.49 10.58 -41.19
N ARG A 7 -26.04 11.60 -40.52
CA ARG A 7 -25.28 12.66 -39.83
C ARG A 7 -24.59 12.23 -38.52
N VAL A 8 -25.09 11.17 -37.89
CA VAL A 8 -24.60 10.70 -36.59
C VAL A 8 -24.49 9.18 -36.60
N ASN A 9 -23.39 8.68 -36.05
CA ASN A 9 -23.13 7.25 -35.91
C ASN A 9 -23.21 6.86 -34.43
N ALA A 10 -24.13 5.95 -34.08
CA ALA A 10 -24.21 5.36 -32.76
C ALA A 10 -23.72 3.92 -32.81
N LEU A 11 -22.79 3.56 -31.94
CA LEU A 11 -22.22 2.23 -31.82
C LEU A 11 -22.24 1.78 -30.36
N TYR A 12 -22.41 0.48 -30.12
CA TYR A 12 -22.17 -0.09 -28.81
C TYR A 12 -20.67 -0.05 -28.54
N SER A 13 -20.28 0.54 -27.42
CA SER A 13 -18.88 0.71 -27.04
C SER A 13 -18.65 0.33 -25.58
N SER A 14 -17.37 0.20 -25.23
CA SER A 14 -16.90 0.22 -23.86
C SER A 14 -16.23 1.58 -23.57
N PRO A 15 -16.06 1.96 -22.29
CA PRO A 15 -15.30 3.16 -21.92
C PRO A 15 -13.88 3.15 -22.51
N SER A 16 -13.24 1.99 -22.65
CA SER A 16 -11.91 1.83 -23.28
C SER A 16 -11.93 2.28 -24.75
N ILE A 17 -12.87 1.78 -25.55
CA ILE A 17 -13.00 2.13 -26.97
C ILE A 17 -13.24 3.64 -27.15
N TYR A 18 -14.03 4.25 -26.26
CA TYR A 18 -14.24 5.71 -26.29
C TYR A 18 -12.96 6.48 -25.95
N THR A 19 -12.20 6.00 -24.96
CA THR A 19 -10.96 6.65 -24.51
C THR A 19 -9.88 6.58 -25.60
N ASP A 20 -9.75 5.42 -26.25
CA ASP A 20 -8.82 5.24 -27.39
C ASP A 20 -9.19 6.19 -28.54
N ALA A 21 -10.47 6.25 -28.92
CA ALA A 21 -10.93 7.17 -29.96
C ALA A 21 -10.75 8.65 -29.60
N LYS A 22 -10.77 8.99 -28.30
CA LYS A 22 -10.49 10.34 -27.80
C LYS A 22 -8.99 10.65 -27.77
N TYR A 23 -8.15 9.65 -27.56
CA TYR A 23 -6.69 9.78 -27.59
C TYR A 23 -6.17 9.94 -29.02
N ASP A 24 -6.77 9.25 -29.98
CA ASP A 24 -6.45 9.36 -31.42
C ASP A 24 -6.87 10.71 -32.02
N LEU A 25 -7.73 11.45 -31.32
CA LEU A 25 -8.08 12.82 -31.66
C LEU A 25 -6.95 13.72 -31.16
N ASP A 26 -6.22 14.37 -32.08
CA ASP A 26 -5.10 15.29 -31.79
C ASP A 26 -5.60 16.60 -31.15
N GLU A 27 -6.22 16.47 -29.97
CA GLU A 27 -6.88 17.52 -29.20
C GLU A 27 -6.14 17.70 -27.86
N SER A 28 -5.94 18.96 -27.46
CA SER A 28 -5.32 19.30 -26.19
C SER A 28 -6.35 19.36 -25.06
N TRP A 29 -6.11 18.60 -23.98
CA TRP A 29 -7.01 18.55 -22.82
C TRP A 29 -6.52 19.45 -21.68
N PRO A 30 -7.41 20.09 -20.92
CA PRO A 30 -7.02 20.88 -19.75
C PRO A 30 -6.44 19.98 -18.65
N LEU A 31 -5.38 20.45 -18.00
CA LEU A 31 -4.75 19.76 -16.87
C LEU A 31 -5.56 19.99 -15.59
N LYS A 32 -5.95 18.92 -14.91
CA LYS A 32 -6.50 18.95 -13.55
C LYS A 32 -5.47 18.36 -12.58
N THR A 33 -5.03 19.14 -11.60
CA THR A 33 -4.01 18.73 -10.62
C THR A 33 -4.62 18.25 -9.31
N ASP A 34 -5.63 18.96 -8.82
CA ASP A 34 -6.19 18.69 -7.49
C ASP A 34 -7.28 17.63 -7.54
N ASP A 35 -7.79 17.24 -6.37
CA ASP A 35 -8.89 16.29 -6.27
C ASP A 35 -10.26 16.90 -6.64
N TYR A 36 -11.30 16.08 -6.53
CA TYR A 36 -12.70 16.43 -6.82
C TYR A 36 -13.55 16.55 -5.54
N PHE A 37 -12.91 16.79 -4.39
CA PHE A 37 -13.61 16.94 -3.12
C PHE A 37 -13.69 18.41 -2.69
N PRO A 38 -14.74 18.81 -1.93
CA PRO A 38 -15.93 18.04 -1.57
C PRO A 38 -16.97 18.00 -2.71
N TYR A 39 -17.62 16.85 -2.88
CA TYR A 39 -18.70 16.69 -3.84
C TYR A 39 -20.01 17.30 -3.33
N ALA A 40 -20.72 18.02 -4.21
CA ALA A 40 -22.08 18.50 -3.98
C ALA A 40 -22.92 18.32 -5.25
N ASP A 41 -24.13 17.77 -5.11
CA ASP A 41 -25.08 17.62 -6.22
C ASP A 41 -25.94 18.87 -6.44
N ARG A 42 -26.13 19.68 -5.39
CA ARG A 42 -26.88 20.95 -5.42
C ARG A 42 -26.32 21.96 -4.43
N ILE A 43 -26.74 23.21 -4.57
CA ILE A 43 -26.36 24.29 -3.66
C ILE A 43 -26.70 23.87 -2.22
N ASN A 44 -25.72 23.93 -1.33
CA ASN A 44 -25.79 23.54 0.09
C ASN A 44 -26.01 22.04 0.38
N ALA A 45 -25.80 21.13 -0.58
CA ALA A 45 -25.85 19.69 -0.34
C ALA A 45 -24.48 19.04 -0.52
N TYR A 46 -23.55 19.34 0.38
CA TYR A 46 -22.21 18.77 0.37
C TYR A 46 -22.21 17.37 1.02
N TRP A 47 -21.56 16.42 0.36
CA TRP A 47 -21.49 15.02 0.81
C TRP A 47 -20.32 14.81 1.80
N THR A 48 -20.10 15.77 2.69
CA THR A 48 -19.01 15.72 3.68
C THR A 48 -19.36 14.88 4.91
N GLY A 49 -20.64 14.60 5.15
CA GLY A 49 -21.09 13.81 6.31
C GLY A 49 -20.56 12.36 6.30
N TYR A 50 -20.30 11.78 5.12
CA TYR A 50 -19.71 10.45 5.05
C TYR A 50 -18.32 10.39 5.69
N PHE A 51 -17.56 11.49 5.73
CA PHE A 51 -16.22 11.51 6.31
C PHE A 51 -16.21 11.15 7.80
N THR A 52 -17.25 11.52 8.55
CA THR A 52 -17.35 11.25 10.00
C THR A 52 -18.44 10.25 10.37
N SER A 53 -19.33 9.89 9.45
CA SER A 53 -20.38 8.90 9.70
C SER A 53 -19.80 7.53 10.12
N ARG A 54 -20.43 6.87 11.11
CA ARG A 54 -20.03 5.53 11.62
C ARG A 54 -18.55 5.44 12.04
N PRO A 55 -18.10 6.25 13.03
CA PRO A 55 -16.70 6.31 13.44
C PRO A 55 -16.16 4.96 13.94
N ALA A 56 -16.97 4.17 14.65
CA ALA A 56 -16.58 2.84 15.13
C ALA A 56 -16.25 1.86 13.98
N LEU A 57 -17.04 1.87 12.89
CA LEU A 57 -16.78 1.03 11.72
C LEU A 57 -15.52 1.48 10.99
N LYS A 58 -15.31 2.80 10.86
CA LYS A 58 -14.09 3.36 10.27
C LYS A 58 -12.84 3.01 11.07
N LEU A 59 -12.93 3.10 12.41
CA LEU A 59 -11.87 2.64 13.30
C LEU A 59 -11.60 1.15 13.13
N TYR A 60 -12.67 0.33 13.08
CA TYR A 60 -12.55 -1.10 12.85
C TYR A 60 -11.86 -1.41 11.52
N VAL A 61 -12.21 -0.73 10.43
CA VAL A 61 -11.54 -0.87 9.13
C VAL A 61 -10.06 -0.46 9.21
N ARG A 62 -9.71 0.62 9.92
CA ARG A 62 -8.30 1.04 10.10
C ARG A 62 -7.51 0.00 10.90
N MET A 63 -8.04 -0.48 12.03
CA MET A 63 -7.41 -1.51 12.86
C MET A 63 -7.26 -2.83 12.11
N MET A 64 -8.34 -3.28 11.46
CA MET A 64 -8.34 -4.53 10.70
C MET A 64 -7.51 -4.42 9.42
N SER A 65 -7.40 -3.26 8.77
CA SER A 65 -6.53 -3.12 7.60
C SER A 65 -5.07 -3.32 7.96
N GLY A 66 -4.59 -2.73 9.07
CA GLY A 66 -3.23 -2.95 9.55
C GLY A 66 -2.95 -4.41 9.96
N TYR A 67 -3.88 -5.02 10.69
CA TYR A 67 -3.73 -6.41 11.15
C TYR A 67 -3.93 -7.44 10.02
N TYR A 68 -4.93 -7.24 9.16
CA TYR A 68 -5.27 -8.16 8.08
C TYR A 68 -4.27 -8.08 6.92
N LEU A 69 -3.74 -6.90 6.53
CA LEU A 69 -2.68 -6.88 5.51
C LEU A 69 -1.40 -7.56 6.02
N SER A 70 -0.98 -7.27 7.26
CA SER A 70 0.24 -7.88 7.82
C SER A 70 0.11 -9.40 7.99
N VAL A 71 -1.02 -9.88 8.50
CA VAL A 71 -1.27 -11.31 8.69
C VAL A 71 -1.63 -12.03 7.39
N ALA A 72 -2.46 -11.46 6.52
CA ALA A 72 -2.85 -12.09 5.25
C ALA A 72 -1.70 -12.08 4.23
N LEU A 73 -0.82 -11.09 4.23
CA LEU A 73 0.39 -11.13 3.39
C LEU A 73 1.40 -12.15 3.91
N GLN A 74 1.55 -12.29 5.24
CA GLN A 74 2.33 -13.37 5.84
C GLN A 74 1.73 -14.75 5.51
N SER A 75 0.40 -14.90 5.59
CA SER A 75 -0.27 -16.16 5.29
C SER A 75 -0.32 -16.48 3.79
N ASN A 76 -0.40 -15.49 2.89
CA ASN A 76 -0.31 -15.71 1.43
C ASN A 76 1.11 -16.02 0.96
N MET A 77 2.11 -15.33 1.52
CA MET A 77 3.53 -15.66 1.36
C MET A 77 3.81 -17.13 1.69
N PHE A 78 3.09 -17.61 2.70
CA PHE A 78 3.19 -18.95 3.23
C PHE A 78 2.33 -19.96 2.45
N SER A 79 1.11 -19.60 2.04
CA SER A 79 0.20 -20.40 1.21
C SER A 79 0.80 -20.72 -0.15
N LYS A 80 1.48 -19.75 -0.78
CA LYS A 80 2.22 -19.97 -2.04
C LYS A 80 3.44 -20.88 -1.88
N ARG A 81 3.91 -21.10 -0.64
CA ARG A 81 5.04 -21.96 -0.28
C ARG A 81 4.60 -23.31 0.32
N LEU A 82 3.30 -23.47 0.58
CA LEU A 82 2.62 -24.58 1.28
C LEU A 82 2.17 -25.73 0.35
N PHE A 83 2.98 -26.12 -0.63
CA PHE A 83 2.97 -27.54 -1.06
C PHE A 83 3.64 -28.45 0.00
N ILE A 84 3.54 -28.07 1.27
CA ILE A 84 4.27 -28.62 2.42
C ILE A 84 3.27 -28.58 3.59
N GLY A 85 3.22 -29.61 4.44
CA GLY A 85 2.14 -29.76 5.43
C GLY A 85 2.10 -28.69 6.53
N TYR A 86 0.95 -28.60 7.24
CA TYR A 86 0.67 -27.63 8.31
C TYR A 86 1.72 -27.58 9.44
N LYS A 87 2.42 -28.69 9.72
CA LYS A 87 3.42 -28.79 10.81
C LYS A 87 4.77 -28.12 10.49
N GLU A 88 5.29 -28.33 9.28
CA GLU A 88 6.48 -27.60 8.80
C GLU A 88 6.20 -26.10 8.68
N ALA A 89 4.96 -25.79 8.34
CA ALA A 89 4.44 -24.44 8.34
C ALA A 89 4.60 -23.75 9.72
N GLU A 90 4.09 -24.37 10.80
CA GLU A 90 4.23 -23.83 12.16
C GLU A 90 5.70 -23.68 12.59
N ASP A 91 6.57 -24.64 12.23
CA ASP A 91 8.00 -24.55 12.51
C ASP A 91 8.68 -23.39 11.77
N LEU A 92 8.27 -23.11 10.52
CA LEU A 92 8.78 -21.97 9.75
C LEU A 92 8.29 -20.61 10.29
N VAL A 93 7.04 -20.54 10.74
CA VAL A 93 6.50 -19.34 11.42
C VAL A 93 7.25 -19.11 12.73
N SER A 94 7.42 -20.16 13.54
CA SER A 94 8.18 -20.11 14.78
C SER A 94 9.63 -19.66 14.53
N ASN A 95 10.29 -20.17 13.50
CA ASN A 95 11.67 -19.82 13.16
C ASN A 95 11.83 -18.38 12.62
N SER A 96 10.86 -17.84 11.89
CA SER A 96 10.91 -16.47 11.36
C SER A 96 10.58 -15.42 12.43
N ILE A 97 9.56 -15.68 13.28
CA ILE A 97 9.24 -14.85 14.43
C ILE A 97 10.36 -14.90 15.47
N ALA A 98 11.07 -16.03 15.58
CA ALA A 98 12.23 -16.16 16.47
C ALA A 98 13.40 -15.22 16.13
N TRP A 99 13.41 -14.56 14.97
CA TRP A 99 14.43 -13.55 14.63
C TRP A 99 14.19 -12.21 15.31
N ILE A 100 12.96 -11.91 15.68
CA ILE A 100 12.57 -10.64 16.31
C ILE A 100 12.84 -10.74 17.81
N ASP A 101 13.46 -9.70 18.38
CA ASP A 101 13.64 -9.61 19.83
C ASP A 101 12.29 -9.37 20.53
N PRO A 102 11.80 -10.29 21.38
CA PRO A 102 10.56 -10.09 22.12
C PRO A 102 10.61 -8.91 23.09
N SER A 103 11.82 -8.48 23.49
CA SER A 103 12.03 -7.36 24.40
C SER A 103 12.10 -6.00 23.70
N TYR A 104 12.23 -5.98 22.37
CA TYR A 104 12.32 -4.75 21.59
C TYR A 104 10.95 -4.39 21.02
N SER A 105 10.34 -3.35 21.58
CA SER A 105 9.15 -2.72 21.01
C SER A 105 9.54 -1.66 19.98
N LEU A 106 8.90 -1.69 18.81
CA LEU A 106 8.93 -0.58 17.87
C LEU A 106 8.22 0.64 18.48
N ALA A 107 8.54 1.83 17.96
CA ALA A 107 7.82 3.04 18.34
C ALA A 107 6.35 2.94 17.93
N ASP A 108 5.44 3.49 18.74
CA ASP A 108 3.99 3.35 18.56
C ASP A 108 3.47 3.91 17.22
N ASN A 109 4.23 4.81 16.60
CA ASN A 109 3.95 5.40 15.30
C ASN A 109 4.56 4.64 14.10
N VAL A 110 5.24 3.52 14.32
CA VAL A 110 5.88 2.72 13.26
C VAL A 110 5.44 1.26 13.31
N ALA A 111 5.03 0.73 12.15
CA ALA A 111 4.67 -0.67 12.00
C ALA A 111 5.52 -1.39 10.93
N ILE A 112 5.78 -2.67 11.14
CA ILE A 112 6.27 -3.57 10.09
C ILE A 112 5.09 -3.93 9.20
N ILE A 113 5.12 -3.51 7.94
CA ILE A 113 4.07 -3.83 6.96
C ILE A 113 4.38 -5.10 6.18
N SER A 114 5.66 -5.45 6.00
CA SER A 114 6.05 -6.74 5.43
C SER A 114 7.44 -7.17 5.88
N LEU A 115 7.58 -8.46 6.15
CA LEU A 115 8.87 -9.14 6.35
C LEU A 115 8.86 -10.39 5.46
N GLN A 116 9.74 -10.42 4.46
CA GLN A 116 9.77 -11.48 3.46
C GLN A 116 11.20 -11.98 3.25
N GLU A 117 11.43 -13.29 3.40
CA GLU A 117 12.69 -13.92 3.00
C GLU A 117 12.63 -14.32 1.51
N LEU A 118 13.59 -13.81 0.74
CA LEU A 118 13.80 -14.12 -0.68
C LEU A 118 14.72 -15.36 -0.82
N GLU A 119 14.87 -15.85 -2.05
CA GLU A 119 15.61 -17.09 -2.34
C GLU A 119 17.11 -16.99 -2.01
N ASP A 120 17.71 -15.79 -2.10
CA ASP A 120 19.14 -15.55 -1.90
C ASP A 120 19.52 -15.24 -0.43
N HIS A 121 18.75 -15.72 0.55
CA HIS A 121 18.88 -15.38 1.97
C HIS A 121 18.79 -13.87 2.29
N THR A 122 18.32 -13.07 1.34
CA THR A 122 18.04 -11.65 1.53
C THR A 122 16.65 -11.49 2.13
N VAL A 123 16.51 -10.53 3.04
CA VAL A 123 15.21 -10.24 3.67
C VAL A 123 14.73 -8.88 3.20
N LEU A 124 13.51 -8.85 2.67
CA LEU A 124 12.79 -7.65 2.34
C LEU A 124 11.96 -7.21 3.54
N LEU A 125 12.39 -6.11 4.17
CA LEU A 125 11.70 -5.46 5.27
C LEU A 125 11.02 -4.19 4.75
N ARG A 126 9.75 -4.00 5.08
CA ARG A 126 9.04 -2.74 4.87
C ARG A 126 8.50 -2.24 6.20
N LEU A 127 8.84 -1.00 6.52
CA LEU A 127 8.36 -0.24 7.67
C LEU A 127 7.49 0.91 7.18
N ALA A 128 6.40 1.20 7.89
CA ALA A 128 5.55 2.34 7.59
C ALA A 128 5.33 3.19 8.84
N HIS A 129 5.30 4.50 8.64
CA HIS A 129 4.79 5.44 9.61
C HIS A 129 3.25 5.39 9.57
N LEU A 130 2.60 5.22 10.72
CA LEU A 130 1.14 4.99 10.80
C LEU A 130 0.30 6.27 10.73
N TYR A 131 0.94 7.42 10.93
CA TYR A 131 0.32 8.72 11.02
C TYR A 131 0.81 9.67 9.92
N GLU A 132 -0.09 10.50 9.40
CA GLU A 132 0.25 11.59 8.49
C GLU A 132 0.84 12.80 9.24
N VAL A 133 1.44 13.74 8.50
CA VAL A 133 1.98 14.97 9.09
C VAL A 133 0.82 15.73 9.74
N ASP A 134 1.01 16.14 10.99
CA ASP A 134 0.02 16.87 11.80
C ASP A 134 -1.28 16.09 12.15
N GLU A 135 -1.33 14.76 11.96
CA GLU A 135 -2.51 13.96 12.36
C GLU A 135 -2.65 13.86 13.89
N ASP A 136 -1.52 13.75 14.59
CA ASP A 136 -1.41 13.62 16.04
C ASP A 136 -0.17 14.35 16.57
N LYS A 137 -0.33 15.08 17.67
CA LYS A 137 0.71 15.97 18.23
C LYS A 137 1.96 15.22 18.71
N ASP A 138 1.78 14.00 19.22
CA ASP A 138 2.86 13.23 19.83
C ASP A 138 3.34 12.11 18.88
N LEU A 139 2.41 11.48 18.14
CA LEU A 139 2.68 10.34 17.28
C LEU A 139 3.09 10.69 15.84
N SER A 140 2.84 11.92 15.37
CA SER A 140 3.26 12.37 14.02
C SER A 140 4.70 12.88 13.97
N THR A 141 5.50 12.52 14.98
CA THR A 141 6.90 12.93 15.10
C THR A 141 7.84 11.92 14.46
N LYS A 142 9.07 12.33 14.13
CA LYS A 142 10.05 11.44 13.49
C LYS A 142 10.41 10.28 14.43
N ALA A 143 10.17 9.05 13.98
CA ALA A 143 10.59 7.84 14.69
C ALA A 143 11.96 7.34 14.23
N THR A 144 12.71 6.72 15.14
CA THR A 144 13.97 6.04 14.84
C THR A 144 13.83 4.56 15.17
N VAL A 145 14.25 3.68 14.26
CA VAL A 145 14.17 2.22 14.44
C VAL A 145 15.57 1.62 14.40
N GLU A 146 15.90 0.83 15.40
CA GLU A 146 17.20 0.18 15.52
C GLU A 146 17.15 -1.26 14.99
N LEU A 147 17.49 -1.43 13.71
CA LEU A 147 17.43 -2.75 13.06
C LEU A 147 18.33 -3.82 13.70
N LYS A 148 19.45 -3.40 14.33
CA LYS A 148 20.36 -4.31 15.03
C LYS A 148 19.71 -4.92 16.28
N ARG A 149 18.89 -4.15 17.00
CA ARG A 149 18.14 -4.62 18.16
C ARG A 149 16.90 -5.39 17.75
N LEU A 150 16.27 -5.01 16.64
CA LEU A 150 15.11 -5.71 16.12
C LEU A 150 15.45 -7.14 15.69
N PHE A 151 16.64 -7.38 15.12
CA PHE A 151 17.07 -8.70 14.64
C PHE A 151 18.37 -9.19 15.32
N PRO A 152 18.36 -9.50 16.63
CA PRO A 152 19.58 -9.83 17.38
C PRO A 152 20.23 -11.14 16.92
N LYS A 153 19.44 -12.07 16.36
CA LYS A 153 19.92 -13.39 15.92
C LYS A 153 20.52 -13.39 14.51
N ARG A 154 20.42 -12.30 13.75
CA ARG A 154 20.91 -12.20 12.37
C ARG A 154 21.99 -11.12 12.29
N LYS A 155 23.16 -11.47 11.77
CA LYS A 155 24.21 -10.48 11.47
C LYS A 155 23.86 -9.76 10.17
N ILE A 156 23.47 -8.50 10.27
CA ILE A 156 23.16 -7.66 9.10
C ILE A 156 24.47 -7.26 8.43
N ASN A 157 24.73 -7.77 7.23
CA ASN A 157 25.95 -7.47 6.47
C ASN A 157 25.82 -6.21 5.61
N LYS A 158 24.69 -6.04 4.92
CA LYS A 158 24.43 -4.93 3.99
C LYS A 158 22.96 -4.52 4.08
N ILE A 159 22.70 -3.23 4.05
CA ILE A 159 21.36 -2.63 3.96
C ILE A 159 21.33 -1.83 2.67
N LYS A 160 20.21 -1.89 1.96
CA LYS A 160 20.03 -1.23 0.68
C LYS A 160 18.59 -0.74 0.56
N GLU A 161 18.42 0.56 0.36
CA GLU A 161 17.09 1.15 0.18
C GLU A 161 16.60 0.97 -1.26
N MET A 162 15.33 0.62 -1.40
CA MET A 162 14.70 0.30 -2.68
C MET A 162 13.37 1.05 -2.86
N SER A 163 12.84 1.01 -4.08
CA SER A 163 11.47 1.42 -4.40
C SER A 163 10.42 0.60 -3.62
N LEU A 164 9.18 1.09 -3.55
CA LEU A 164 8.08 0.40 -2.86
C LEU A 164 7.81 -1.01 -3.43
N SER A 165 7.93 -1.15 -4.76
CA SER A 165 7.84 -2.42 -5.49
C SER A 165 9.12 -3.26 -5.40
N ALA A 166 10.16 -2.78 -4.74
CA ALA A 166 11.46 -3.41 -4.57
C ALA A 166 12.14 -3.82 -5.91
N ASN A 167 11.89 -3.06 -6.98
CA ASN A 167 12.44 -3.32 -8.31
C ASN A 167 13.61 -2.41 -8.70
N GLN A 168 13.79 -1.29 -7.99
CA GLN A 168 14.79 -0.25 -8.31
C GLN A 168 15.45 0.25 -7.03
N GLU A 169 16.72 0.63 -7.12
CA GLU A 169 17.45 1.23 -6.00
C GLU A 169 17.03 2.67 -5.78
N ARG A 170 16.97 3.11 -4.52
CA ARG A 170 16.59 4.51 -4.22
C ARG A 170 17.58 5.52 -4.80
N GLU A 171 18.88 5.21 -4.73
CA GLU A 171 19.94 6.08 -5.28
C GLU A 171 19.82 6.28 -6.80
N GLU A 172 19.32 5.30 -7.53
CA GLU A 172 19.09 5.40 -8.97
C GLU A 172 17.84 6.21 -9.31
N LEU A 173 16.81 6.13 -8.46
CA LEU A 173 15.58 6.92 -8.61
C LEU A 173 15.82 8.40 -8.39
N GLU A 174 16.63 8.77 -7.38
CA GLU A 174 16.95 10.17 -7.09
C GLU A 174 17.77 10.82 -8.22
N LYS A 175 18.55 10.03 -8.99
CA LYS A 175 19.29 10.52 -10.17
C LYS A 175 18.42 10.70 -11.41
N LYS A 176 17.26 10.05 -11.49
CA LYS A 176 16.31 10.16 -12.62
C LYS A 176 15.28 11.26 -12.44
N ARG A 177 15.30 11.94 -11.29
CA ARG A 177 14.35 12.97 -10.90
C ARG A 177 14.94 14.36 -11.14
#